data_AF-H9WFS7-F1
#
_entry.id   AF-H9WFS7-F1
#
_cell.length_a   1.000
_cell.length_b   1.000
_cell.length_c   1.000
_cell.angle_alpha   90.00
_cell.angle_beta   90.00
_cell.angle_gamma   90.00
#
_symmetry.space_group_name_H-M   'P 1'
#
loop_
_entity.id
_entity.type
_entity.pdbx_description
1 polymer ?
#
loop_
_entity_poly.entity_id
_entity_poly.type
_entity_poly.pdbx_seq_one_letter_code
_entity_poly.pdbx_strand_id
1 'polypeptide(L)'
;SRIEWMNHEIDEEKLVYKYTVIEGGPLGNQLIALSYEIKFVAKEEGGCVISRTSNYETAPGAEFDEAKVKEVKENMNAMFEKMEQYLLSNPNVYC
;
A
#
# COMPACT_ATOMS: atom_id res chain seq x y z
N SER A 1 6.92 -17.37 -1.03
CA SER A 1 8.27 -17.46 -0.44
C SER A 1 8.41 -16.33 0.55
N ARG A 2 8.76 -16.63 1.81
CA ARG A 2 8.98 -15.63 2.86
C ARG A 2 10.24 -14.84 2.51
N ILE A 3 10.10 -13.56 2.19
CA ILE A 3 11.24 -12.64 2.13
C ILE A 3 11.50 -12.29 3.59
N GLU A 4 12.67 -12.65 4.14
CA GLU A 4 12.99 -12.51 5.58
C GLU A 4 12.75 -11.09 6.14
N TRP A 5 12.72 -10.09 5.26
CA TRP A 5 12.57 -8.65 5.55
C TRP A 5 11.13 -8.13 5.48
N MET A 6 10.18 -8.93 4.98
CA MET A 6 8.78 -8.52 4.78
C MET A 6 7.80 -9.70 4.93
N ASN A 7 6.81 -9.55 5.80
CA ASN A 7 5.68 -10.47 5.89
C ASN A 7 4.53 -9.97 5.01
N HIS A 8 3.82 -10.87 4.32
CA HIS A 8 2.68 -10.49 3.51
C HIS A 8 1.58 -11.56 3.52
N GLU A 9 0.35 -11.12 3.28
CA GLU A 9 -0.85 -11.94 3.23
C GLU A 9 -1.68 -11.50 2.02
N ILE A 10 -2.18 -12.47 1.27
CA ILE A 10 -3.08 -12.24 0.12
C ILE A 10 -4.38 -12.97 0.43
N ASP A 11 -5.48 -12.23 0.46
CA ASP A 11 -6.84 -12.76 0.50
C ASP A 11 -7.50 -12.44 -0.84
N GLU A 12 -7.45 -13.42 -1.75
CA GLU A 12 -7.97 -13.27 -3.12
C GLU A 12 -9.50 -13.14 -3.14
N GLU A 13 -10.20 -13.80 -2.21
CA GLU A 13 -11.67 -13.75 -2.14
C GLU A 13 -12.16 -12.36 -1.72
N LYS A 14 -11.48 -11.74 -0.74
CA LYS A 14 -11.83 -10.40 -0.25
C LYS A 14 -11.13 -9.28 -1.02
N LEU A 15 -10.27 -9.62 -1.98
CA LEU A 15 -9.40 -8.69 -2.71
C LEU A 15 -8.61 -7.78 -1.75
N VAL A 16 -7.98 -8.40 -0.74
CA VAL A 16 -7.17 -7.72 0.26
C VAL A 16 -5.73 -8.20 0.17
N TYR A 17 -4.81 -7.24 0.12
CA TYR A 17 -3.38 -7.48 0.22
C TYR A 17 -2.82 -6.76 1.45
N LYS A 18 -2.17 -7.51 2.33
CA LYS A 18 -1.51 -6.96 3.52
C LYS A 18 -0.01 -7.22 3.44
N TYR A 19 0.78 -6.26 3.87
CA TYR A 19 2.22 -6.49 4.03
C TYR A 19 2.79 -5.64 5.15
N THR A 20 3.79 -6.19 5.83
CA THR A 20 4.51 -5.56 6.93
C THR A 20 5.98 -5.61 6.62
N VAL A 21 6.63 -4.44 6.62
CA VAL A 21 8.08 -4.33 6.57
C VAL A 21 8.59 -4.66 7.97
N ILE A 22 9.44 -5.69 8.07
CA ILE A 22 9.99 -6.17 9.35
C ILE A 22 11.39 -5.60 9.57
N GLU A 23 12.17 -5.44 8.50
CA GLU A 23 13.52 -4.89 8.59
C GLU A 23 13.91 -4.20 7.26
N GLY A 24 14.74 -3.15 7.34
CA GLY A 24 15.18 -2.36 6.20
C GLY A 24 14.18 -1.30 5.71
N GLY A 25 14.47 -0.68 4.57
CA GLY A 25 13.62 0.38 4.01
C GLY A 25 13.56 1.62 4.91
N PRO A 26 12.37 2.16 5.23
CA PRO A 26 12.20 3.36 6.07
C PRO A 26 12.32 3.08 7.58
N LEU A 27 12.50 1.81 7.99
CA LEU A 27 12.64 1.44 9.38
C LEU A 27 13.99 1.92 9.94
N GLY A 28 14.01 2.32 11.21
CA GLY A 28 15.20 2.85 11.87
C GLY A 28 14.90 3.29 13.30
N ASN A 29 15.72 4.20 13.83
CA ASN A 29 15.62 4.59 15.25
C ASN A 29 14.27 5.23 15.64
N GLN A 30 13.54 5.81 14.68
CA GLN A 30 12.27 6.49 14.92
C GLN A 30 11.04 5.68 14.49
N LEU A 31 11.17 4.80 13.49
CA LEU A 31 10.09 3.97 12.96
C LEU A 31 10.44 2.49 13.18
N ILE A 32 9.71 1.86 14.09
CA ILE A 32 9.97 0.49 14.58
C ILE A 32 9.32 -0.54 13.67
N ALA A 33 8.09 -0.29 13.24
CA ALA A 33 7.37 -1.19 12.35
C ALA A 33 6.46 -0.42 11.40
N LEU A 34 6.15 -1.04 10.27
CA LEU A 34 5.34 -0.45 9.22
C LEU A 34 4.50 -1.53 8.56
N SER A 35 3.18 -1.42 8.69
CA SER A 35 2.24 -2.35 8.07
C SER A 35 1.25 -1.63 7.17
N TYR A 36 0.81 -2.34 6.15
CA TYR A 36 -0.07 -1.84 5.12
C TYR A 36 -1.18 -2.85 4.84
N GLU A 37 -2.37 -2.32 4.59
CA GLU A 37 -3.50 -3.06 4.07
C GLU A 37 -4.03 -2.32 2.85
N ILE A 38 -4.15 -3.04 1.74
CA ILE A 38 -4.73 -2.55 0.49
C ILE A 38 -5.96 -3.40 0.20
N LYS A 39 -7.10 -2.75 -0.02
CA LYS A 39 -8.37 -3.40 -0.31
C LYS A 39 -8.97 -2.83 -1.58
N PHE A 40 -9.42 -3.70 -2.46
CA PHE A 40 -10.15 -3.33 -3.67
C PHE A 40 -11.64 -3.61 -3.45
N VAL A 41 -12.47 -2.58 -3.59
CA VAL A 41 -13.92 -2.68 -3.43
C VAL A 41 -14.58 -2.32 -4.75
N ALA A 42 -15.27 -3.27 -5.37
CA ALA A 42 -16.03 -3.02 -6.60
C ALA A 42 -17.13 -1.98 -6.35
N LYS A 43 -17.36 -1.10 -7.33
CA LYS A 43 -18.49 -0.15 -7.31
C LYS A 43 -19.64 -0.70 -8.15
N GLU A 44 -20.88 -0.37 -7.80
CA GLU A 44 -22.06 -0.76 -8.58
C GLU A 44 -22.01 -0.27 -10.03
N GLU A 45 -21.46 0.93 -10.26
CA GLU A 45 -21.34 1.56 -11.59
C GLU A 45 -20.13 1.05 -12.40
N GLY A 46 -19.41 0.04 -11.90
CA GLY A 46 -18.17 -0.44 -12.48
C GLY A 46 -16.90 0.22 -11.91
N GLY A 47 -15.76 -0.39 -12.18
CA GLY A 47 -14.48 -0.02 -11.57
C GLY A 47 -14.40 -0.40 -10.08
N CYS A 48 -13.46 0.20 -9.35
CA CYS A 48 -13.26 -0.07 -7.94
C CYS A 48 -12.84 1.17 -7.14
N VAL A 49 -13.02 1.11 -5.82
CA VAL A 49 -12.34 1.97 -4.85
C VAL A 49 -11.17 1.19 -4.29
N ILE A 50 -9.98 1.78 -4.34
CA ILE A 50 -8.79 1.25 -3.67
C ILE A 50 -8.70 1.95 -2.31
N SER A 51 -8.86 1.19 -1.24
CA SER A 51 -8.62 1.67 0.12
C SER A 51 -7.25 1.21 0.57
N ARG A 52 -6.45 2.13 1.11
CA ARG A 52 -5.16 1.82 1.71
C ARG A 52 -5.11 2.32 3.15
N THR A 53 -4.78 1.42 4.06
CA THR A 53 -4.45 1.73 5.45
C THR A 53 -2.95 1.56 5.63
N SER A 54 -2.29 2.54 6.25
CA SER A 54 -0.87 2.49 6.58
C SER A 54 -0.71 2.71 8.08
N ASN A 55 -0.18 1.73 8.79
CA ASN A 55 0.06 1.81 10.23
C ASN A 55 1.56 1.98 10.46
N TYR A 56 1.91 3.09 11.12
CA TYR A 56 3.27 3.45 11.46
C TYR A 56 3.46 3.27 12.96
N GLU A 57 4.36 2.39 13.37
CA GLU A 57 4.73 2.23 14.77
C GLU A 57 6.05 2.97 15.01
N THR A 58 6.00 4.02 15.82
CA THR A 58 7.16 4.88 16.08
C THR A 58 7.75 4.66 17.47
N ALA A 59 9.03 4.96 17.63
CA ALA A 59 9.67 4.98 18.93
C ALA A 59 9.05 6.05 19.86
N PRO A 60 9.09 5.86 21.18
CA PRO A 60 8.59 6.86 22.13
C PRO A 60 9.28 8.21 21.91
N GLY A 61 8.48 9.28 21.73
CA GLY A 61 8.97 10.64 21.51
C GLY A 61 9.48 10.93 20.09
N ALA A 62 9.32 9.98 19.14
CA ALA A 62 9.57 10.26 17.73
C ALA A 62 8.55 11.26 17.19
N GLU A 63 9.02 12.23 16.41
CA GLU A 63 8.16 13.19 15.72
C GLU A 63 7.49 12.53 14.51
N PHE A 64 6.19 12.77 14.34
CA PHE A 64 5.46 12.33 13.17
C PHE A 64 5.41 13.45 12.12
N ASP A 65 5.95 13.16 10.93
CA ASP A 65 6.04 14.12 9.82
C ASP A 65 4.84 13.96 8.87
N GLU A 66 3.79 14.73 9.11
CA GLU A 66 2.57 14.71 8.29
C GLU A 66 2.83 15.10 6.81
N ALA A 67 3.81 15.97 6.56
CA ALA A 67 4.14 16.40 5.20
C ALA A 67 4.69 15.24 4.36
N LYS A 68 5.58 14.43 4.95
CA LYS A 68 6.08 13.20 4.31
C LYS A 68 4.96 12.18 4.06
N VAL A 69 4.03 12.02 5.01
CA VAL A 69 2.89 11.09 4.84
C VAL A 69 2.01 11.53 3.67
N LYS A 70 1.78 12.84 3.54
CA LYS A 70 1.03 13.42 2.42
C LYS A 70 1.76 13.19 1.09
N GLU A 71 3.08 13.42 1.03
CA GLU A 71 3.89 13.18 -0.16
C GLU A 71 3.83 11.71 -0.61
N VAL A 72 3.99 10.76 0.33
CA VAL A 72 3.87 9.33 0.04
C VAL A 72 2.48 8.97 -0.51
N LYS A 73 1.43 9.58 0.03
CA LYS A 73 0.06 9.40 -0.47
C LYS A 73 -0.11 9.91 -1.89
N GLU A 74 0.40 11.11 -2.19
CA GLU A 74 0.31 11.72 -3.53
C GLU A 74 1.10 10.91 -4.56
N ASN A 75 2.30 10.45 -4.20
CA ASN A 75 3.13 9.59 -5.07
C ASN A 75 2.42 8.26 -5.40
N MET A 76 1.73 7.66 -4.42
CA MET A 76 0.95 6.44 -4.68
C MET A 76 -0.27 6.69 -5.56
N ASN A 77 -0.98 7.80 -5.38
CA ASN A 77 -2.09 8.15 -6.25
C ASN A 77 -1.62 8.29 -7.70
N ALA A 78 -0.50 8.99 -7.93
CA ALA A 78 0.09 9.14 -9.26
C ALA A 78 0.53 7.79 -9.87
N MET A 79 0.98 6.84 -9.04
CA MET A 79 1.28 5.48 -9.49
C MET A 79 0.01 4.73 -9.94
N PHE A 80 -1.07 4.81 -9.15
CA PHE A 80 -2.34 4.16 -9.49
C PHE A 80 -2.97 4.74 -10.76
N GLU A 81 -2.94 6.07 -10.94
CA GLU A 81 -3.43 6.72 -12.15
C GLU A 81 -2.71 6.20 -13.41
N LYS A 82 -1.38 6.03 -13.34
CA LYS A 82 -0.60 5.46 -14.45
C LYS A 82 -0.96 4.00 -14.73
N MET A 83 -1.15 3.19 -13.68
CA MET A 83 -1.56 1.79 -13.83
C MET A 83 -2.95 1.69 -14.45
N GLU A 84 -3.90 2.50 -14.01
CA GLU A 84 -5.25 2.57 -14.58
C GLU A 84 -5.21 2.95 -16.07
N GLN A 85 -4.48 4.02 -16.43
CA GLN A 85 -4.31 4.42 -17.83
C GLN A 85 -3.71 3.31 -18.70
N TYR A 86 -2.71 2.59 -18.19
CA TYR A 86 -2.11 1.48 -18.89
C TYR A 86 -3.10 0.34 -19.12
N LEU A 87 -3.86 -0.07 -18.10
CA LEU A 87 -4.86 -1.14 -18.21
C LEU A 87 -5.99 -0.76 -19.18
N LEU A 88 -6.47 0.48 -19.14
CA LEU A 88 -7.48 0.99 -20.07
C LEU A 88 -6.99 1.00 -21.52
N SER A 89 -5.71 1.30 -21.73
CA SER A 89 -5.09 1.30 -23.07
C SER A 89 -4.79 -0.11 -23.59
N ASN A 90 -4.77 -1.12 -22.70
CA ASN A 90 -4.37 -2.49 -23.02
C ASN A 90 -5.38 -3.50 -22.41
N PRO A 91 -6.62 -3.56 -22.90
CA PRO A 91 -7.70 -4.30 -22.24
C PRO A 91 -7.44 -5.81 -22.14
N ASN A 92 -6.62 -6.38 -23.02
CA ASN A 92 -6.41 -7.83 -23.08
C ASN A 92 -5.25 -8.35 -22.23
N VAL A 93 -4.58 -7.51 -21.44
CA VAL A 93 -3.36 -7.92 -20.69
C VAL A 93 -3.68 -8.86 -19.52
N TYR A 94 -4.90 -8.77 -18.97
CA TYR A 94 -5.35 -9.58 -17.83
C TYR A 94 -6.75 -10.17 -18.04
N CYS A 95 -7.20 -10.28 -19.31
CA CYS A 95 -8.45 -10.95 -19.70
C CYS A 95 -8.28 -12.45 -19.91
#